data_AF-A0A352DS09-F1
#
_entry.id   AF-A0A352DS09-F1
#
_cell.length_a   1.000
_cell.length_b   1.000
_cell.length_c   1.000
_cell.angle_alpha   90.00
_cell.angle_beta   90.00
_cell.angle_gamma   90.00
#
_symmetry.space_group_name_H-M   'P 1'
#
loop_
_entity.id
_entity.type
_entity.pdbx_description
1 polymer ?
#
loop_
_entity_poly.entity_id
_entity_poly.type
_entity_poly.pdbx_seq_one_letter_code
_entity_poly.pdbx_strand_id
1 'polypeptide(L)'
;MSFRWTAPDRPRPATDARAVRPEAGRGADSGSHHPGPDPFVLHYDSPTMPLSIRYVRSLADVVEPTVTFLSQTRDMFATPRIVVPTAGAKAWLAAKLAEKLGATEGPDGKPMGDGIVANVDFSYPGTISSLISETARPETDPWDVDHLTFTILEVLEQESLAGSSAFKQAVDRAGGPLLAARRIADRFDHYHFRRPGMILEWEQGRKVLSPEADASGNLGERKLSPRDHWQFDLWRKVRATIGEPSPPARERTAEGPAPEAVLVAGLQGLSLHQIALLERLATMPTKQESTCKVDV
;
A
#
# COMPACT_ATOMS: atom_id res chain seq x y z
N MET A 1 13.08 42.60 9.41
CA MET A 1 12.26 42.14 10.54
C MET A 1 12.54 40.66 10.75
N SER A 2 13.29 40.31 11.79
CA SER A 2 13.70 38.93 12.10
C SER A 2 12.63 38.23 12.95
N PHE A 3 12.13 37.08 12.48
CA PHE A 3 11.26 36.22 13.27
C PHE A 3 12.10 35.14 13.97
N ARG A 4 12.14 35.22 15.31
CA ARG A 4 12.63 34.17 16.20
C ARG A 4 11.49 33.19 16.48
N TRP A 5 11.76 31.89 16.34
CA TRP A 5 10.84 30.81 16.68
C TRP A 5 11.20 30.28 18.08
N THR A 6 10.25 30.34 19.02
CA THR A 6 10.38 29.85 20.41
C THR A 6 9.78 28.45 20.51
N ALA A 7 10.57 27.47 20.95
CA ALA A 7 10.12 26.10 21.20
C ALA A 7 9.26 26.00 22.49
N PRO A 8 8.25 25.10 22.55
CA PRO A 8 7.49 24.86 23.77
C PRO A 8 8.18 23.88 24.73
N ASP A 9 7.88 24.09 26.02
CA ASP A 9 8.46 23.53 27.24
C ASP A 9 8.53 21.99 27.37
N ARG A 10 9.57 21.55 28.09
CA ARG A 10 9.73 20.17 28.60
C ARG A 10 8.70 19.84 29.70
N PRO A 11 8.23 18.59 29.82
CA PRO A 11 7.41 18.18 30.95
C PRO A 11 8.25 17.99 32.24
N ARG A 12 7.65 18.42 33.37
CA ARG A 12 8.14 18.25 34.75
C ARG A 12 7.92 16.82 35.28
N PRO A 13 8.70 16.38 36.30
CA PRO A 13 8.75 14.98 36.73
C PRO A 13 7.56 14.58 37.61
N ALA A 14 7.14 13.32 37.48
CA ALA A 14 6.11 12.71 38.31
C ALA A 14 6.65 12.37 39.72
N THR A 15 5.84 12.69 40.73
CA THR A 15 6.09 12.49 42.15
C THR A 15 5.58 11.12 42.60
N ASP A 16 6.51 10.35 43.17
CA ASP A 16 6.42 9.46 44.34
C ASP A 16 5.10 8.71 44.65
N ALA A 17 5.16 7.38 44.54
CA ALA A 17 4.29 6.46 45.29
C ALA A 17 5.11 5.22 45.73
N ARG A 18 5.45 5.19 47.03
CA ARG A 18 6.00 4.07 47.80
C ARG A 18 5.15 2.79 47.61
N ALA A 19 5.73 1.68 47.18
CA ALA A 19 6.50 0.67 47.93
C ALA A 19 5.65 -0.31 48.76
N VAL A 20 5.62 -1.58 48.31
CA VAL A 20 5.51 -2.77 49.16
C VAL A 20 6.50 -3.81 48.61
N ARG A 21 7.50 -4.17 49.42
CA ARG A 21 8.43 -5.31 49.22
C ARG A 21 7.76 -6.61 49.67
N PRO A 22 8.26 -7.76 49.21
CA PRO A 22 8.80 -8.70 50.19
C PRO A 22 10.21 -9.21 49.86
N GLU A 23 10.72 -9.96 50.83
CA GLU A 23 12.10 -10.21 51.22
C GLU A 23 12.97 -11.04 50.26
N ALA A 24 14.28 -10.86 50.46
CA ALA A 24 15.35 -11.60 49.82
C ALA A 24 15.58 -12.96 50.50
N GLY A 25 15.56 -14.03 49.70
CA GLY A 25 16.23 -15.30 50.00
C GLY A 25 17.54 -15.36 49.23
N ARG A 26 18.67 -15.41 49.95
CA ARG A 26 20.00 -15.67 49.41
C ARG A 26 20.17 -17.17 49.13
N GLY A 27 20.54 -17.52 47.92
CA GLY A 27 21.07 -18.84 47.56
C GLY A 27 21.97 -18.66 46.33
N ALA A 28 23.28 -18.78 46.53
CA ALA A 28 24.24 -18.86 45.45
C ALA A 28 24.19 -20.29 44.89
N ASP A 29 23.99 -20.43 43.58
CA ASP A 29 24.47 -21.61 42.88
C ASP A 29 24.82 -21.30 41.42
N SER A 30 25.90 -21.91 40.99
CA SER A 30 26.62 -21.70 39.74
C SER A 30 26.06 -22.54 38.59
N GLY A 31 25.98 -21.94 37.39
CA GLY A 31 26.20 -22.62 36.12
C GLY A 31 24.99 -23.30 35.45
N SER A 32 24.40 -22.61 34.47
CA SER A 32 24.06 -23.16 33.14
C SER A 32 23.36 -22.06 32.32
N HIS A 33 24.04 -21.53 31.31
CA HIS A 33 23.49 -20.57 30.37
C HIS A 33 22.58 -21.31 29.39
N HIS A 34 21.30 -21.46 29.73
CA HIS A 34 20.27 -21.91 28.79
C HIS A 34 20.00 -20.79 27.78
N PRO A 35 19.98 -21.07 26.45
CA PRO A 35 19.55 -20.09 25.48
C PRO A 35 18.06 -19.80 25.73
N GLY A 36 17.72 -18.51 25.83
CA GLY A 36 16.33 -18.07 25.89
C GLY A 36 15.53 -18.54 24.68
N PRO A 37 14.21 -18.68 24.79
CA PRO A 37 13.39 -19.23 23.71
C PRO A 37 13.52 -18.37 22.45
N ASP A 38 13.66 -19.05 21.31
CA ASP A 38 13.62 -18.43 19.98
C ASP A 38 12.40 -17.51 19.83
N PRO A 39 12.54 -16.39 19.10
CA PRO A 39 11.42 -15.48 18.86
C PRO A 39 10.27 -16.25 18.19
N PHE A 40 9.04 -16.00 18.65
CA PHE A 40 7.81 -16.51 18.07
C PHE A 40 7.81 -16.38 16.54
N VAL A 41 8.16 -17.46 15.85
CA VAL A 41 7.94 -17.62 14.42
C VAL A 41 6.51 -18.11 14.28
N LEU A 42 5.58 -17.19 14.02
CA LEU A 42 4.25 -17.59 13.55
C LEU A 42 4.40 -18.05 12.10
N HIS A 43 4.75 -19.31 11.93
CA HIS A 43 4.54 -20.00 10.66
C HIS A 43 3.03 -20.14 10.47
N TYR A 44 2.45 -19.23 9.70
CA TYR A 44 1.13 -19.49 9.12
C TYR A 44 1.33 -20.46 7.95
N ASP A 45 1.58 -21.72 8.27
CA ASP A 45 1.73 -22.78 7.27
C ASP A 45 0.35 -23.38 6.98
N SER A 46 -0.43 -22.66 6.17
CA SER A 46 -1.60 -23.24 5.53
C SER A 46 -1.15 -23.81 4.19
N PRO A 47 -1.27 -25.13 3.95
CA PRO A 47 -0.92 -25.70 2.66
C PRO A 47 -1.88 -25.10 1.63
N THR A 48 -1.32 -24.43 0.61
CA THR A 48 -1.98 -23.72 -0.50
C THR A 48 -2.39 -22.25 -0.29
N MET A 49 -1.65 -21.43 0.45
CA MET A 49 -1.74 -19.96 0.29
C MET A 49 -0.58 -19.42 -0.58
N PRO A 50 -0.87 -18.82 -1.74
CA PRO A 50 0.14 -18.23 -2.64
C PRO A 50 0.77 -16.92 -2.12
N LEU A 51 0.42 -16.51 -0.89
CA LEU A 51 0.97 -15.37 -0.17
C LEU A 51 1.78 -15.88 1.05
N SER A 52 3.09 -15.61 1.05
CA SER A 52 3.96 -15.88 2.21
C SER A 52 4.32 -14.56 2.91
N ILE A 53 4.30 -14.55 4.24
CA ILE A 53 4.62 -13.36 5.05
C ILE A 53 5.73 -13.72 6.05
N ARG A 54 6.81 -12.95 6.07
CA ARG A 54 7.95 -13.12 6.99
C ARG A 54 8.30 -11.81 7.69
N TYR A 55 8.31 -11.85 9.02
CA TYR A 55 8.79 -10.73 9.83
C TYR A 55 10.30 -10.76 9.97
N VAL A 56 10.94 -9.59 9.77
CA VAL A 56 12.38 -9.39 9.93
C VAL A 56 12.68 -8.38 11.03
N ARG A 57 13.85 -8.47 11.65
CA ARG A 57 14.27 -7.57 12.74
C ARG A 57 14.90 -6.30 12.22
N SER A 58 15.50 -6.36 11.04
CA SER A 58 16.16 -5.24 10.38
C SER A 58 15.97 -5.29 8.88
N LEU A 59 16.18 -4.16 8.21
CA LEU A 59 16.18 -4.13 6.74
C LEU A 59 17.33 -4.97 6.16
N ALA A 60 18.43 -5.16 6.88
CA ALA A 60 19.53 -6.03 6.45
C ALA A 60 19.09 -7.49 6.25
N ASP A 61 18.14 -7.96 7.05
CA ASP A 61 17.67 -9.34 7.02
C ASP A 61 16.82 -9.66 5.77
N VAL A 62 16.41 -8.64 4.99
CA VAL A 62 15.69 -8.86 3.72
C VAL A 62 16.61 -9.19 2.55
N VAL A 63 17.92 -9.00 2.71
CA VAL A 63 18.90 -9.18 1.62
C VAL A 63 18.95 -10.64 1.17
N GLU A 64 19.12 -11.59 2.08
CA GLU A 64 19.21 -13.02 1.73
C GLU A 64 17.92 -13.58 1.10
N PRO A 65 16.71 -13.29 1.63
CA PRO A 65 15.47 -13.63 0.94
C PRO A 65 15.39 -13.02 -0.48
N THR A 66 15.83 -11.78 -0.65
CA THR A 66 15.81 -11.12 -1.96
C THR A 66 16.80 -11.72 -2.94
N VAL A 67 18.00 -12.09 -2.50
CA VAL A 67 18.99 -12.84 -3.30
C VAL A 67 18.38 -14.17 -3.73
N THR A 68 17.74 -14.89 -2.81
CA THR A 68 17.07 -16.17 -3.09
C THR A 68 15.97 -15.98 -4.14
N PHE A 69 15.14 -14.96 -4.00
CA PHE A 69 14.07 -14.63 -4.95
C PHE A 69 14.61 -14.34 -6.36
N LEU A 70 15.70 -13.56 -6.46
CA LEU A 70 16.32 -13.19 -7.73
C LEU A 70 17.15 -14.31 -8.37
N SER A 71 17.60 -15.29 -7.59
CA SER A 71 18.40 -16.43 -8.08
C SER A 71 17.54 -17.56 -8.65
N GLN A 72 16.21 -17.47 -8.56
CA GLN A 72 15.30 -18.44 -9.14
C GLN A 72 15.38 -18.41 -10.68
N THR A 73 15.38 -19.59 -11.31
CA THR A 73 15.32 -19.70 -12.78
C THR A 73 13.97 -19.17 -13.28
N ARG A 74 14.02 -18.23 -14.23
CA ARG A 74 12.85 -17.61 -14.87
C ARG A 74 13.10 -17.46 -16.37
N ASP A 75 12.09 -17.05 -17.11
CA ASP A 75 12.28 -16.58 -18.49
C ASP A 75 13.31 -15.43 -18.52
N MET A 76 14.19 -15.43 -19.52
CA MET A 76 15.30 -14.47 -19.64
C MET A 76 14.83 -13.03 -19.83
N PHE A 77 13.60 -12.84 -20.31
CA PHE A 77 12.97 -11.53 -20.48
C PHE A 77 12.00 -11.18 -19.35
N ALA A 78 11.76 -12.08 -18.40
CA ALA A 78 10.95 -11.77 -17.24
C ALA A 78 11.68 -10.77 -16.35
N THR A 79 10.99 -9.68 -15.99
CA THR A 79 11.49 -8.67 -15.06
C THR A 79 10.96 -8.99 -13.66
N PRO A 80 11.80 -9.44 -12.70
CA PRO A 80 11.38 -9.66 -11.33
C PRO A 80 10.87 -8.37 -10.70
N ARG A 81 9.77 -8.45 -9.95
CA ARG A 81 9.13 -7.29 -9.33
C ARG A 81 9.39 -7.26 -7.83
N ILE A 82 9.95 -6.15 -7.34
CA ILE A 82 10.25 -5.92 -5.93
C ILE A 82 9.62 -4.61 -5.47
N VAL A 83 8.72 -4.66 -4.50
CA VAL A 83 8.13 -3.48 -3.86
C VAL A 83 9.00 -3.10 -2.65
N VAL A 84 9.46 -1.85 -2.59
CA VAL A 84 10.31 -1.33 -1.52
C VAL A 84 9.71 -0.06 -0.91
N PRO A 85 9.98 0.28 0.37
CA PRO A 85 9.31 1.39 1.05
C PRO A 85 9.64 2.77 0.47
N THR A 86 10.89 2.98 0.03
CA THR A 86 11.38 4.29 -0.41
C THR A 86 12.47 4.16 -1.46
N ALA A 87 12.75 5.25 -2.18
CA ALA A 87 13.90 5.32 -3.09
C ALA A 87 15.25 5.11 -2.39
N GLY A 88 15.38 5.51 -1.11
CA GLY A 88 16.57 5.25 -0.32
C GLY A 88 16.76 3.76 -0.01
N ALA A 89 15.68 3.07 0.37
CA ALA A 89 15.69 1.63 0.58
C ALA A 89 15.99 0.87 -0.72
N LYS A 90 15.42 1.32 -1.85
CA LYS A 90 15.75 0.82 -3.19
C LYS A 90 17.25 0.89 -3.46
N ALA A 91 17.83 2.09 -3.35
CA ALA A 91 19.25 2.32 -3.68
C ALA A 91 20.17 1.49 -2.78
N TRP A 92 19.87 1.45 -1.47
CA TRP A 92 20.61 0.65 -0.51
C TRP A 92 20.50 -0.86 -0.80
N LEU A 93 19.29 -1.36 -1.07
CA LEU A 93 19.05 -2.78 -1.34
C LEU A 93 19.72 -3.20 -2.64
N ALA A 94 19.59 -2.40 -3.71
CA ALA A 94 20.25 -2.68 -4.99
C ALA A 94 21.78 -2.76 -4.85
N ALA A 95 22.39 -1.86 -4.07
CA ALA A 95 23.82 -1.93 -3.78
C ALA A 95 24.20 -3.21 -3.03
N LYS A 96 23.44 -3.59 -1.99
CA LYS A 96 23.69 -4.81 -1.20
C LYS A 96 23.48 -6.09 -2.00
N LEU A 97 22.53 -6.08 -2.92
CA LEU A 97 22.29 -7.18 -3.85
C LEU A 97 23.41 -7.31 -4.86
N ALA A 98 23.96 -6.22 -5.39
CA ALA A 98 25.09 -6.24 -6.33
C ALA A 98 26.38 -6.77 -5.70
N GLU A 99 26.57 -6.61 -4.39
CA GLU A 99 27.68 -7.24 -3.65
C GLU A 99 27.60 -8.79 -3.66
N LYS A 100 26.43 -9.37 -3.93
CA LYS A 100 26.15 -10.82 -3.81
C LYS A 100 25.78 -11.48 -5.13
N LEU A 101 25.01 -10.82 -5.99
CA LEU A 101 24.50 -11.37 -7.24
C LEU A 101 25.52 -11.18 -8.37
N GLY A 102 26.01 -12.30 -8.90
CA GLY A 102 26.98 -12.31 -10.00
C GLY A 102 28.38 -11.83 -9.62
N ALA A 103 28.67 -11.64 -8.33
CA ALA A 103 30.00 -11.26 -7.85
C ALA A 103 30.93 -12.48 -7.83
N THR A 104 32.15 -12.31 -8.35
CA THR A 104 33.19 -13.33 -8.33
C THR A 104 33.84 -13.38 -6.95
N GLU A 105 34.12 -14.59 -6.46
CA GLU A 105 34.94 -14.78 -5.26
C GLU A 105 36.43 -14.62 -5.60
N GLY A 106 37.11 -13.76 -4.86
CA GLY A 106 38.55 -13.57 -4.96
C GLY A 106 39.32 -14.77 -4.37
N PRO A 107 40.64 -14.84 -4.59
CA PRO A 107 41.48 -15.92 -4.06
C PRO A 107 41.48 -16.04 -2.53
N ASP A 108 41.07 -14.99 -1.82
CA ASP A 108 40.91 -14.95 -0.36
C ASP A 108 39.48 -15.25 0.11
N GLY A 109 38.60 -15.68 -0.79
CA GLY A 109 37.19 -16.00 -0.53
C GLY A 109 36.31 -14.76 -0.33
N LYS A 110 36.79 -13.56 -0.66
CA LYS A 110 36.00 -12.31 -0.54
C LYS A 110 35.37 -11.91 -1.87
N PRO A 111 34.21 -11.23 -1.85
CA PRO A 111 33.60 -10.70 -3.08
C PRO A 111 34.53 -9.69 -3.75
N MET A 112 34.75 -9.83 -5.06
CA MET A 112 35.54 -8.89 -5.85
C MET A 112 34.80 -7.57 -6.14
N GLY A 113 33.50 -7.51 -5.88
CA GLY A 113 32.68 -6.30 -6.08
C GLY A 113 32.32 -6.04 -7.53
N ASP A 114 32.38 -7.06 -8.39
CA ASP A 114 32.05 -7.05 -9.81
C ASP A 114 30.61 -7.49 -10.11
N GLY A 115 29.79 -7.75 -9.08
CA GLY A 115 28.40 -8.15 -9.23
C GLY A 115 27.48 -7.01 -9.67
N ILE A 116 26.31 -7.37 -10.20
CA ILE A 116 25.35 -6.43 -10.80
C ILE A 116 23.91 -6.86 -10.51
N VAL A 117 23.07 -5.85 -10.27
CA VAL A 117 21.61 -6.01 -10.22
C VAL A 117 21.03 -5.24 -11.39
N ALA A 118 20.47 -5.98 -12.35
CA ALA A 118 19.88 -5.42 -13.56
C ALA A 118 18.57 -6.13 -13.89
N ASN A 119 17.75 -5.51 -14.74
CA ASN A 119 16.45 -6.03 -15.15
C ASN A 119 15.50 -6.37 -13.98
N VAL A 120 15.54 -5.58 -12.90
CA VAL A 120 14.62 -5.69 -11.75
C VAL A 120 13.72 -4.46 -11.73
N ASP A 121 12.41 -4.70 -11.68
CA ASP A 121 11.42 -3.64 -11.49
C ASP A 121 11.23 -3.37 -10.00
N PHE A 122 11.85 -2.28 -9.55
CA PHE A 122 11.65 -1.77 -8.21
C PHE A 122 10.52 -0.76 -8.19
N SER A 123 9.46 -1.10 -7.47
CA SER A 123 8.24 -0.32 -7.33
C SER A 123 7.96 0.02 -5.85
N TYR A 124 6.90 0.77 -5.57
CA TYR A 124 6.60 1.30 -4.24
C TYR A 124 5.21 0.87 -3.78
N PRO A 125 4.86 0.93 -2.48
CA PRO A 125 3.58 0.40 -2.01
C PRO A 125 2.37 1.05 -2.69
N GLY A 126 2.47 2.33 -3.05
CA GLY A 126 1.41 3.03 -3.78
C GLY A 126 1.16 2.46 -5.17
N THR A 127 2.15 1.82 -5.80
CA THR A 127 2.03 1.27 -7.15
C THR A 127 1.63 -0.20 -7.15
N ILE A 128 1.30 -0.81 -6.00
CA ILE A 128 0.82 -2.20 -5.96
C ILE A 128 -0.42 -2.38 -6.84
N SER A 129 -1.28 -1.36 -6.96
CA SER A 129 -2.41 -1.39 -7.88
C SER A 129 -2.01 -1.54 -9.34
N SER A 130 -0.87 -0.97 -9.78
CA SER A 130 -0.42 -1.11 -11.18
C SER A 130 0.00 -2.54 -11.51
N LEU A 131 0.44 -3.33 -10.52
CA LEU A 131 0.78 -4.74 -10.70
C LEU A 131 -0.44 -5.59 -11.12
N ILE A 132 -1.63 -5.14 -10.75
CA ILE A 132 -2.91 -5.74 -11.12
C ILE A 132 -3.47 -5.09 -12.39
N SER A 133 -3.34 -3.75 -12.48
CA SER A 133 -4.03 -2.92 -13.47
C SER A 133 -3.39 -2.87 -14.86
N GLU A 134 -2.15 -3.33 -15.06
CA GLU A 134 -1.51 -3.39 -16.40
C GLU A 134 -2.35 -4.13 -17.45
N THR A 135 -3.29 -4.97 -17.02
CA THR A 135 -4.19 -5.75 -17.89
C THR A 135 -5.64 -5.27 -17.85
N ALA A 136 -6.02 -4.44 -16.87
CA ALA A 136 -7.40 -4.05 -16.60
C ALA A 136 -7.75 -2.62 -17.03
N ARG A 137 -6.78 -1.83 -17.50
CA ARG A 137 -6.99 -0.44 -17.92
C ARG A 137 -7.20 -0.34 -19.43
N PRO A 138 -8.33 0.22 -19.90
CA PRO A 138 -8.52 0.47 -21.33
C PRO A 138 -7.55 1.55 -21.83
N GLU A 139 -7.29 1.57 -23.14
CA GLU A 139 -6.40 2.55 -23.79
C GLU A 139 -6.85 4.00 -23.53
N THR A 140 -8.16 4.22 -23.47
CA THR A 140 -8.78 5.48 -23.05
C THR A 140 -9.64 5.20 -21.83
N ASP A 141 -9.16 5.58 -20.65
CA ASP A 141 -9.84 5.29 -19.39
C ASP A 141 -10.89 6.38 -19.07
N PRO A 142 -12.19 6.04 -18.99
CA PRO A 142 -13.21 7.03 -18.65
C PRO A 142 -13.04 7.62 -17.24
N TRP A 143 -12.26 6.96 -16.38
CA TRP A 143 -11.91 7.46 -15.06
C TRP A 143 -10.71 8.41 -15.05
N ASP A 144 -10.03 8.61 -16.18
CA ASP A 144 -8.97 9.59 -16.29
C ASP A 144 -9.51 10.99 -16.08
N VAL A 145 -8.72 11.83 -15.38
CA VAL A 145 -9.20 13.10 -14.87
C VAL A 145 -9.77 14.00 -15.98
N ASP A 146 -9.20 13.93 -17.18
CA ASP A 146 -9.67 14.68 -18.34
C ASP A 146 -11.08 14.25 -18.77
N HIS A 147 -11.32 12.94 -18.93
CA HIS A 147 -12.64 12.40 -19.26
C HIS A 147 -13.64 12.62 -18.13
N LEU A 148 -13.22 12.32 -16.90
CA LEU A 148 -14.02 12.48 -15.69
C LEU A 148 -14.48 13.93 -15.50
N THR A 149 -13.65 14.91 -15.88
CA THR A 149 -14.03 16.34 -15.87
C THR A 149 -15.25 16.61 -16.72
N PHE A 150 -15.30 16.08 -17.94
CA PHE A 150 -16.44 16.29 -18.85
C PHE A 150 -17.68 15.52 -18.40
N THR A 151 -17.53 14.29 -17.93
CA THR A 151 -18.66 13.54 -17.36
C THR A 151 -19.24 14.22 -16.13
N ILE A 152 -18.39 14.77 -15.26
CA ILE A 152 -18.85 15.57 -14.12
C ILE A 152 -19.60 16.80 -14.62
N LEU A 153 -19.05 17.54 -15.59
CA LEU A 153 -19.72 18.73 -16.15
C LEU A 153 -21.12 18.40 -16.67
N GLU A 154 -21.27 17.32 -17.44
CA GLU A 154 -22.57 16.84 -17.92
C GLU A 154 -23.54 16.52 -16.77
N VAL A 155 -23.08 15.78 -15.76
CA VAL A 155 -23.89 15.41 -14.59
C VAL A 155 -24.32 16.66 -13.79
N LEU A 156 -23.44 17.66 -13.71
CA LEU A 156 -23.69 18.90 -13.01
C LEU A 156 -24.74 19.80 -13.71
N GLU A 157 -24.82 19.73 -15.03
CA GLU A 157 -25.82 20.45 -15.83
C GLU A 157 -27.21 19.82 -15.75
N GLN A 158 -27.33 18.60 -15.23
CA GLN A 158 -28.63 17.97 -15.00
C GLN A 158 -29.45 18.76 -13.96
N GLU A 159 -30.72 19.03 -14.27
CA GLU A 159 -31.65 19.84 -13.45
C GLU A 159 -31.70 19.40 -11.98
N SER A 160 -31.58 18.09 -11.72
CA SER A 160 -31.59 17.51 -10.37
C SER A 160 -30.41 17.93 -9.48
N LEU A 161 -29.31 18.41 -10.07
CA LEU A 161 -28.08 18.80 -9.36
C LEU A 161 -27.77 20.29 -9.48
N ALA A 162 -28.16 20.93 -10.59
CA ALA A 162 -28.01 22.37 -10.80
C ALA A 162 -28.68 23.20 -9.69
N GLY A 163 -29.75 22.67 -9.06
CA GLY A 163 -30.44 23.28 -7.92
C GLY A 163 -29.75 23.13 -6.55
N SER A 164 -28.75 22.25 -6.41
CA SER A 164 -28.10 21.96 -5.13
C SER A 164 -27.24 23.13 -4.64
N SER A 165 -27.48 23.59 -3.41
CA SER A 165 -26.70 24.68 -2.80
C SER A 165 -25.21 24.34 -2.66
N ALA A 166 -24.88 23.07 -2.42
CA ALA A 166 -23.50 22.60 -2.36
C ALA A 166 -22.80 22.72 -3.73
N PHE A 167 -23.54 22.42 -4.81
CA PHE A 167 -23.00 22.49 -6.16
C PHE A 167 -22.77 23.94 -6.61
N LYS A 168 -23.77 24.82 -6.42
CA LYS A 168 -23.63 26.25 -6.73
C LYS A 168 -22.43 26.87 -6.00
N GLN A 169 -22.26 26.57 -4.71
CA GLN A 169 -21.08 27.01 -3.95
C GLN A 169 -19.77 26.48 -4.52
N ALA A 170 -19.73 25.24 -5.01
CA ALA A 170 -18.54 24.66 -5.61
C ALA A 170 -18.18 25.38 -6.94
N VAL A 171 -19.17 25.69 -7.78
CA VAL A 171 -19.02 26.46 -9.03
C VAL A 171 -18.52 27.87 -8.74
N ASP A 172 -19.16 28.57 -7.81
CA ASP A 172 -18.81 29.95 -7.46
C ASP A 172 -17.38 30.04 -6.91
N ARG A 173 -16.99 29.12 -6.02
CA ARG A 173 -15.62 29.06 -5.47
C ARG A 173 -14.57 28.63 -6.48
N ALA A 174 -14.97 27.91 -7.53
CA ALA A 174 -14.05 27.50 -8.58
C ALA A 174 -13.85 28.58 -9.65
N GLY A 175 -14.77 29.53 -9.77
CA GLY A 175 -14.76 30.52 -10.85
C GLY A 175 -15.39 30.01 -12.14
N GLY A 176 -16.29 29.02 -12.05
CA GLY A 176 -17.02 28.50 -13.21
C GLY A 176 -17.24 26.98 -13.16
N PRO A 177 -18.18 26.47 -13.97
CA PRO A 177 -18.60 25.06 -13.93
C PRO A 177 -17.49 24.11 -14.38
N LEU A 178 -16.74 24.46 -15.42
CA LEU A 178 -15.61 23.64 -15.90
C LEU A 178 -14.50 23.50 -14.84
N LEU A 179 -14.13 24.61 -14.18
CA LEU A 179 -13.12 24.59 -13.12
C LEU A 179 -13.59 23.81 -11.90
N ALA A 180 -14.88 23.89 -11.56
CA ALA A 180 -15.46 23.08 -10.49
C ALA A 180 -15.44 21.60 -10.85
N ALA A 181 -15.85 21.24 -12.08
CA ALA A 181 -15.83 19.88 -12.57
C ALA A 181 -14.40 19.30 -12.51
N ARG A 182 -13.40 20.06 -12.95
CA ARG A 182 -12.00 19.62 -12.88
C ARG A 182 -11.53 19.38 -11.44
N ARG A 183 -11.80 20.32 -10.52
CA ARG A 183 -11.43 20.16 -9.10
C ARG A 183 -12.12 18.97 -8.44
N ILE A 184 -13.34 18.63 -8.86
CA ILE A 184 -14.07 17.45 -8.39
C ILE A 184 -13.46 16.18 -9.01
N ALA A 185 -13.11 16.21 -10.30
CA ALA A 185 -12.42 15.10 -10.96
C ALA A 185 -11.09 14.76 -10.27
N ASP A 186 -10.24 15.77 -10.02
CA ASP A 186 -8.97 15.61 -9.30
C ASP A 186 -9.21 15.00 -7.90
N ARG A 187 -10.31 15.37 -7.23
CA ARG A 187 -10.66 14.83 -5.91
C ARG A 187 -11.08 13.36 -6.00
N PHE A 188 -11.91 13.00 -6.96
CA PHE A 188 -12.35 11.62 -7.15
C PHE A 188 -11.20 10.71 -7.57
N ASP A 189 -10.32 11.17 -8.45
CA ASP A 189 -9.05 10.49 -8.76
C ASP A 189 -8.21 10.24 -7.50
N HIS A 190 -8.05 11.27 -6.66
CA HIS A 190 -7.36 11.11 -5.38
C HIS A 190 -8.05 10.11 -4.45
N TYR A 191 -9.38 10.02 -4.47
CA TYR A 191 -10.12 9.04 -3.68
C TYR A 191 -9.93 7.61 -4.19
N HIS A 192 -9.92 7.41 -5.51
CA HIS A 192 -9.64 6.10 -6.10
C HIS A 192 -8.29 5.56 -5.61
N PHE A 193 -7.27 6.41 -5.52
CA PHE A 193 -5.93 5.97 -5.12
C PHE A 193 -5.69 5.96 -3.61
N ARG A 194 -6.17 6.97 -2.87
CA ARG A 194 -5.83 7.18 -1.45
C ARG A 194 -6.88 6.68 -0.48
N ARG A 195 -8.10 6.46 -0.97
CA ARG A 195 -9.24 5.96 -0.20
C ARG A 195 -10.01 4.88 -0.96
N PRO A 196 -9.33 3.85 -1.51
CA PRO A 196 -9.99 2.83 -2.33
C PRO A 196 -11.09 2.08 -1.58
N GLY A 197 -10.86 1.77 -0.29
CA GLY A 197 -11.88 1.17 0.57
C GLY A 197 -13.16 2.01 0.65
N MET A 198 -13.04 3.34 0.77
CA MET A 198 -14.22 4.23 0.76
C MET A 198 -15.00 4.14 -0.55
N ILE A 199 -14.31 4.11 -1.68
CA ILE A 199 -14.94 4.01 -3.00
C ILE A 199 -15.67 2.67 -3.17
N LEU A 200 -15.05 1.56 -2.75
CA LEU A 200 -15.67 0.24 -2.78
C LEU A 200 -16.96 0.16 -1.94
N GLU A 201 -17.01 0.89 -0.83
CA GLU A 201 -18.21 1.02 0.00
C GLU A 201 -19.27 1.91 -0.67
N TRP A 202 -18.83 2.98 -1.35
CA TRP A 202 -19.71 3.87 -2.09
C TRP A 202 -20.40 3.18 -3.26
N GLU A 203 -19.71 2.27 -3.94
CA GLU A 203 -20.30 1.39 -4.96
C GLU A 203 -21.46 0.56 -4.42
N GLN A 204 -21.35 0.12 -3.18
CA GLN A 204 -22.37 -0.67 -2.49
C GLN A 204 -23.48 0.20 -1.87
N GLY A 205 -23.46 1.51 -2.14
CA GLY A 205 -24.47 2.44 -1.65
C GLY A 205 -24.28 2.88 -0.20
N ARG A 206 -23.13 2.59 0.43
CA ARG A 206 -22.86 2.95 1.83
C ARG A 206 -22.14 4.29 1.94
N LYS A 207 -22.74 5.24 2.66
CA LYS A 207 -22.20 6.59 2.92
C LYS A 207 -21.18 6.58 4.06
N VAL A 208 -20.05 5.93 3.85
CA VAL A 208 -18.97 5.80 4.84
C VAL A 208 -17.69 6.49 4.36
N LEU A 209 -16.79 6.78 5.29
CA LEU A 209 -15.39 7.09 5.03
C LEU A 209 -14.58 5.79 5.00
N SER A 210 -13.31 5.86 4.55
CA SER A 210 -12.41 4.70 4.56
C SER A 210 -12.48 3.95 5.89
N PRO A 211 -12.60 2.61 5.87
CA PRO A 211 -12.39 1.80 7.06
C PRO A 211 -10.98 2.08 7.59
N GLU A 212 -10.89 2.62 8.80
CA GLU A 212 -9.64 2.80 9.53
C GLU A 212 -9.66 1.75 10.65
N ALA A 213 -8.61 0.93 10.74
CA ALA A 213 -8.39 0.11 11.93
C ALA A 213 -8.09 1.08 13.08
N ASP A 214 -8.82 0.98 14.18
CA ASP A 214 -8.51 1.75 15.37
C ASP A 214 -7.19 1.25 16.01
N ALA A 215 -6.70 1.96 17.03
CA ALA A 215 -5.49 1.56 17.76
C ALA A 215 -5.59 0.18 18.44
N SER A 216 -6.79 -0.40 18.51
CA SER A 216 -7.07 -1.74 19.06
C SER A 216 -7.24 -2.80 17.95
N GLY A 217 -7.06 -2.43 16.68
CA GLY A 217 -7.21 -3.33 15.54
C GLY A 217 -8.66 -3.58 15.11
N ASN A 218 -9.65 -2.90 15.70
CA ASN A 218 -11.04 -3.05 15.26
C ASN A 218 -11.31 -2.17 14.04
N LEU A 219 -11.99 -2.76 13.05
CA LEU A 219 -12.46 -2.04 11.88
C LEU A 219 -13.72 -1.25 12.24
N GLY A 220 -13.57 0.07 12.37
CA GLY A 220 -14.70 0.96 12.62
C GLY A 220 -15.26 1.55 11.31
N GLU A 221 -16.56 1.38 11.07
CA GLU A 221 -17.26 2.12 10.02
C GLU A 221 -17.47 3.59 10.46
N ARG A 222 -16.65 4.50 9.94
CA ARG A 222 -16.86 5.93 10.16
C ARG A 222 -17.85 6.47 9.12
N LYS A 223 -19.05 6.85 9.54
CA LYS A 223 -20.06 7.44 8.64
C LYS A 223 -19.58 8.76 8.04
N LEU A 224 -19.96 9.02 6.79
CA LEU A 224 -19.70 10.28 6.10
C LEU A 224 -20.53 11.40 6.76
N SER A 225 -19.96 12.59 6.88
CA SER A 225 -20.68 13.72 7.47
C SER A 225 -21.86 14.13 6.58
N PRO A 226 -22.98 14.64 7.12
CA PRO A 226 -24.10 15.11 6.30
C PRO A 226 -23.73 16.21 5.31
N ARG A 227 -22.70 17.02 5.63
CA ARG A 227 -22.17 18.07 4.75
C ARG A 227 -21.41 17.51 3.54
N ASP A 228 -20.95 16.27 3.61
CA ASP A 228 -20.19 15.60 2.56
C ASP A 228 -21.03 14.61 1.75
N HIS A 229 -22.29 14.39 2.11
CA HIS A 229 -23.19 13.48 1.37
C HIS A 229 -23.29 13.81 -0.13
N TRP A 230 -23.20 15.09 -0.50
CA TRP A 230 -23.22 15.50 -1.90
C TRP A 230 -22.10 14.87 -2.72
N GLN A 231 -20.93 14.62 -2.12
CA GLN A 231 -19.78 14.02 -2.81
C GLN A 231 -20.09 12.58 -3.20
N PHE A 232 -20.66 11.81 -2.26
CA PHE A 232 -21.14 10.46 -2.50
C PHE A 232 -22.26 10.44 -3.56
N ASP A 233 -23.25 11.32 -3.41
CA ASP A 233 -24.42 11.34 -4.30
C ASP A 233 -24.01 11.73 -5.73
N LEU A 234 -23.07 12.68 -5.88
CA LEU A 234 -22.49 13.05 -7.17
C LEU A 234 -21.63 11.92 -7.75
N TRP A 235 -20.74 11.34 -6.95
CA TRP A 235 -19.87 10.25 -7.39
C TRP A 235 -20.68 9.07 -7.93
N ARG A 236 -21.79 8.70 -7.26
CA ARG A 236 -22.67 7.62 -7.75
C ARG A 236 -23.36 7.95 -9.07
N LYS A 237 -23.77 9.21 -9.28
CA LYS A 237 -24.35 9.64 -10.56
C LYS A 237 -23.31 9.59 -11.67
N VAL A 238 -22.09 10.09 -11.42
CA VAL A 238 -20.97 10.01 -12.37
C VAL A 238 -20.64 8.56 -12.71
N ARG A 239 -20.54 7.68 -11.71
CA ARG A 239 -20.31 6.23 -11.91
C ARG A 239 -21.44 5.56 -12.70
N ALA A 240 -22.68 6.02 -12.55
CA ALA A 240 -23.80 5.53 -13.34
C ALA A 240 -23.73 6.00 -14.81
N THR A 241 -23.29 7.24 -15.04
CA THR A 241 -23.06 7.78 -16.39
C THR A 241 -21.89 7.08 -17.09
N ILE A 242 -20.79 6.81 -16.38
CA ILE A 242 -19.62 6.10 -16.93
C ILE A 242 -19.98 4.66 -17.29
N GLY A 243 -20.82 3.99 -16.50
CA GLY A 243 -21.25 2.61 -16.75
C GLY A 243 -20.21 1.52 -16.44
N GLU A 244 -18.94 1.87 -16.29
CA GLU A 244 -17.85 0.96 -15.93
C GLU A 244 -17.57 0.89 -14.42
N PRO A 245 -16.95 -0.20 -13.92
CA PRO A 245 -16.48 -0.28 -12.54
C PRO A 245 -15.41 0.79 -12.25
N SER A 246 -15.37 1.32 -11.02
CA SER A 246 -14.34 2.28 -10.61
C SER A 246 -12.94 1.65 -10.60
N PRO A 247 -11.84 2.43 -10.61
CA PRO A 247 -10.49 1.87 -10.59
C PRO A 247 -10.26 0.86 -9.43
N PRO A 248 -10.64 1.15 -8.17
CA PRO A 248 -10.52 0.16 -7.08
C PRO A 248 -11.37 -1.11 -7.28
N ALA A 249 -12.52 -0.98 -7.93
CA ALA A 249 -13.38 -2.13 -8.21
C ALA A 249 -12.80 -3.00 -9.33
N ARG A 250 -12.26 -2.40 -10.39
CA ARG A 250 -11.52 -3.11 -11.45
C ARG A 250 -10.33 -3.87 -10.88
N GLU A 251 -9.54 -3.22 -10.02
CA GLU A 251 -8.42 -3.85 -9.31
C GLU A 251 -8.88 -5.08 -8.49
N ARG A 252 -9.99 -4.96 -7.75
CA ARG A 252 -10.52 -6.05 -6.93
C ARG A 252 -10.99 -7.25 -7.75
N THR A 253 -11.51 -7.03 -8.95
CA THR A 253 -12.07 -8.08 -9.82
C THR A 253 -11.14 -8.52 -10.94
N ALA A 254 -9.97 -7.92 -11.09
CA ALA A 254 -9.04 -8.22 -12.18
C ALA A 254 -8.70 -9.72 -12.24
N GLU A 255 -8.67 -10.27 -13.45
CA GLU A 255 -8.47 -11.71 -13.70
C GLU A 255 -7.06 -12.01 -14.25
N GLY A 256 -6.32 -11.01 -14.71
CA GLY A 256 -4.91 -11.11 -15.08
C GLY A 256 -4.60 -10.89 -16.56
N PRO A 257 -3.42 -11.32 -17.04
CA PRO A 257 -2.40 -12.06 -16.31
C PRO A 257 -1.69 -11.28 -15.20
N ALA A 258 -1.39 -11.94 -14.09
CA ALA A 258 -0.49 -11.43 -13.05
C ALA A 258 0.99 -11.64 -13.40
N PRO A 259 1.92 -10.89 -12.78
CA PRO A 259 3.35 -11.22 -12.82
C PRO A 259 3.62 -12.64 -12.29
N GLU A 260 4.74 -13.24 -12.69
CA GLU A 260 5.12 -14.59 -12.23
C GLU A 260 5.36 -14.64 -10.72
N ALA A 261 6.06 -13.62 -10.19
CA ALA A 261 6.26 -13.47 -8.76
C ALA A 261 6.50 -12.00 -8.36
N VAL A 262 6.06 -11.65 -7.16
CA VAL A 262 6.24 -10.32 -6.54
C VAL A 262 6.85 -10.52 -5.16
N LEU A 263 7.93 -9.79 -4.88
CA LEU A 263 8.51 -9.67 -3.55
C LEU A 263 8.20 -8.29 -2.97
N VAL A 264 7.73 -8.23 -1.74
CA VAL A 264 7.53 -7.00 -0.98
C VAL A 264 8.57 -6.96 0.13
N ALA A 265 9.55 -6.06 0.05
CA ALA A 265 10.70 -6.07 0.94
C ALA A 265 10.77 -4.82 1.83
N GLY A 266 10.86 -5.03 3.14
CA GLY A 266 11.21 -3.97 4.09
C GLY A 266 10.11 -2.99 4.43
N LEU A 267 8.84 -3.39 4.31
CA LEU A 267 7.70 -2.58 4.75
C LEU A 267 7.40 -2.79 6.23
N GLN A 268 7.16 -1.69 6.94
CA GLN A 268 6.72 -1.73 8.34
C GLN A 268 5.20 -1.86 8.49
N GLY A 269 4.46 -1.63 7.41
CA GLY A 269 3.01 -1.73 7.40
C GLY A 269 2.46 -1.64 5.98
N LEU A 270 1.33 -2.31 5.78
CA LEU A 270 0.55 -2.28 4.56
C LEU A 270 -0.87 -1.84 4.93
N SER A 271 -1.50 -1.07 4.04
CA SER A 271 -2.93 -0.77 4.16
C SER A 271 -3.75 -2.02 3.83
N LEU A 272 -4.97 -2.10 4.36
CA LEU A 272 -5.91 -3.19 4.07
C LEU A 272 -6.15 -3.37 2.57
N HIS A 273 -6.21 -2.27 1.81
CA HIS A 273 -6.33 -2.34 0.36
C HIS A 273 -5.13 -3.04 -0.26
N GLN A 274 -3.91 -2.65 0.12
CA GLN A 274 -2.69 -3.27 -0.41
C GLN A 274 -2.61 -4.76 -0.06
N ILE A 275 -3.02 -5.16 1.15
CA ILE A 275 -3.10 -6.58 1.53
C ILE A 275 -4.09 -7.31 0.62
N ALA A 276 -5.31 -6.77 0.44
CA ALA A 276 -6.32 -7.38 -0.42
C ALA A 276 -5.84 -7.47 -1.89
N LEU A 277 -5.07 -6.50 -2.38
CA LEU A 277 -4.47 -6.54 -3.71
C LEU A 277 -3.38 -7.63 -3.81
N LEU A 278 -2.52 -7.78 -2.79
CA LEU A 278 -1.50 -8.83 -2.75
C LEU A 278 -2.13 -10.23 -2.68
N GLU A 279 -3.18 -10.40 -1.87
CA GLU A 279 -3.99 -11.62 -1.85
C GLU A 279 -4.63 -11.89 -3.21
N ARG A 280 -5.18 -10.86 -3.86
CA ARG A 280 -5.75 -11.01 -5.20
C ARG A 280 -4.70 -11.45 -6.21
N LEU A 281 -3.56 -10.79 -6.26
CA LEU A 281 -2.42 -11.16 -7.12
C LEU A 281 -2.07 -12.63 -6.94
N ALA A 282 -1.95 -13.09 -5.69
CA ALA A 282 -1.57 -14.45 -5.36
C ALA A 282 -2.56 -15.50 -5.95
N THR A 283 -3.84 -15.15 -6.10
CA THR A 283 -4.87 -16.02 -6.70
C THR A 283 -5.00 -15.92 -8.22
N MET A 284 -4.36 -14.95 -8.86
CA MET A 284 -4.51 -14.70 -10.29
C MET A 284 -3.60 -15.62 -11.13
N PRO A 285 -4.05 -16.07 -12.32
CA PRO A 285 -3.22 -16.79 -13.26
C PRO A 285 -2.13 -15.89 -13.84
N THR A 286 -0.94 -16.46 -14.02
CA THR A 286 0.17 -15.88 -14.76
C THR A 286 0.04 -16.23 -16.24
N LYS A 287 0.89 -15.64 -17.09
CA LYS A 287 0.97 -16.01 -18.52
C LYS A 287 1.30 -17.49 -18.77
N GLN A 288 1.85 -18.19 -17.78
CA GLN A 288 2.23 -19.60 -17.86
C GLN A 288 1.18 -20.53 -17.23
N GLU A 289 -0.05 -20.06 -17.02
CA GLU A 289 -1.15 -20.81 -16.37
C GLU A 289 -0.85 -21.29 -14.95
N SER A 290 0.17 -20.71 -14.29
CA SER A 290 0.49 -20.90 -12.88
C SER A 290 -0.10 -19.78 -12.03
N THR A 291 -0.11 -19.90 -10.70
CA THR A 291 -0.49 -18.80 -9.78
C THR A 291 0.71 -17.89 -9.49
N CYS A 292 0.48 -16.58 -9.39
CA CYS A 292 1.52 -15.63 -8.98
C CYS A 292 2.02 -15.93 -7.56
N LYS A 293 3.33 -16.03 -7.36
CA LYS A 293 3.94 -16.16 -6.03
C LYS A 293 4.12 -14.78 -5.39
N VAL A 294 3.55 -14.55 -4.23
CA VAL A 294 3.68 -13.28 -3.51
C VAL A 294 4.39 -13.52 -2.19
N ASP A 295 5.58 -12.93 -2.03
CA ASP A 295 6.37 -12.99 -0.81
C ASP A 295 6.43 -11.60 -0.16
N VAL A 296 6.17 -11.51 1.15
CA VAL A 296 6.15 -10.26 1.94
C VAL A 296 7.08 -10.35 3.15
#